data_AF-A0A8T2B776-F1
#
_entry.id   AF-A0A8T2B776-F1
#
_cell.length_a   1.000
_cell.length_b   1.000
_cell.length_c   1.000
_cell.angle_alpha   90.00
_cell.angle_beta   90.00
_cell.angle_gamma   90.00
#
_symmetry.space_group_name_H-M   'P 1'
#
loop_
_entity.id
_entity.type
_entity.pdbx_description
1 polymer ?
#
loop_
_entity_poly.entity_id
_entity_poly.type
_entity_poly.pdbx_seq_one_letter_code
_entity_poly.pdbx_strand_id
1 'polypeptide(L)'
;MRCATSFVVLCILMFLVLNNVKVDVKAQRRKPLCKMTGLLTPGKCPITIHDASNLCNRQLASPDRTFKRCDCQNTIKWRGKDHYQCTCYLRLPCNE
;
A
#
# COMPACT_ATOMS: atom_id res chain seq x y z
N MET A 1 -2.25 -36.49 -36.21
CA MET A 1 -2.32 -35.05 -35.82
C MET A 1 -2.84 -34.78 -34.40
N ARG A 2 -3.34 -35.77 -33.64
CA ARG A 2 -3.81 -35.58 -32.24
C ARG A 2 -2.69 -35.33 -31.20
N CYS A 3 -1.46 -35.77 -31.49
CA CYS A 3 -0.32 -35.60 -30.57
C CYS A 3 0.22 -34.17 -30.57
N ALA A 4 0.19 -33.48 -31.72
CA ALA A 4 0.71 -32.12 -31.84
C ALA A 4 -0.15 -31.11 -31.07
N THR A 5 -1.47 -31.26 -31.13
CA THR A 5 -2.40 -30.42 -30.36
C THR A 5 -2.27 -30.64 -28.86
N SER A 6 -2.08 -31.89 -28.41
CA SER A 6 -1.84 -32.21 -26.99
C SER A 6 -0.56 -31.55 -26.46
N PHE A 7 0.53 -31.57 -27.26
CA PHE A 7 1.79 -30.93 -26.89
C PHE A 7 1.65 -29.41 -26.75
N VAL A 8 0.94 -28.77 -27.68
CA VAL A 8 0.70 -27.32 -27.63
C VAL A 8 -0.13 -26.93 -26.40
N VAL A 9 -1.17 -27.70 -26.06
CA VAL A 9 -2.00 -27.45 -24.89
C VAL A 9 -1.20 -27.58 -23.58
N LEU A 10 -0.33 -28.60 -23.48
CA LEU A 10 0.57 -28.77 -22.33
C LEU A 10 1.55 -27.60 -22.20
N CYS A 11 2.12 -27.12 -23.31
CA CYS A 11 2.99 -25.94 -23.28
C CYS A 11 2.25 -24.70 -22.77
N ILE A 12 1.03 -24.44 -23.27
CA ILE A 12 0.22 -23.28 -22.83
C ILE A 12 -0.08 -23.38 -21.33
N LEU A 13 -0.46 -24.55 -20.83
CA LEU A 13 -0.69 -24.80 -19.40
C LEU A 13 0.56 -24.53 -18.57
N MET A 14 1.74 -25.00 -18.99
CA MET A 14 2.99 -24.71 -18.27
C MET A 14 3.32 -23.22 -18.25
N PHE A 15 3.12 -22.51 -19.37
CA PHE A 15 3.32 -21.05 -19.43
C PHE A 15 2.36 -20.30 -18.50
N LEU A 16 1.09 -20.72 -18.43
CA LEU A 16 0.11 -20.10 -17.53
C LEU A 16 0.48 -20.33 -16.06
N VAL A 17 0.90 -21.54 -15.69
CA VAL A 17 1.32 -21.85 -14.31
C VAL A 17 2.57 -21.04 -13.93
N LEU A 18 3.59 -21.01 -14.79
CA LEU A 18 4.81 -20.25 -14.53
C LEU A 18 4.56 -18.74 -14.41
N ASN A 19 3.66 -18.19 -15.22
CA ASN A 19 3.30 -16.76 -15.13
C ASN A 19 2.50 -16.45 -13.85
N ASN A 20 1.53 -17.29 -13.46
CA ASN A 20 0.78 -17.09 -12.21
C ASN A 20 1.70 -17.15 -10.98
N VAL A 21 2.61 -18.12 -10.90
CA VAL A 21 3.59 -18.21 -9.80
C VAL A 21 4.51 -16.97 -9.75
N LYS A 22 4.93 -16.45 -10.91
CA LYS A 22 5.81 -15.26 -10.96
C LYS A 22 5.08 -13.97 -10.55
N VAL A 23 3.77 -13.89 -10.78
CA VAL A 23 2.91 -12.78 -10.35
C VAL A 23 2.70 -12.82 -8.84
N ASP A 24 2.41 -14.00 -8.27
CA ASP A 24 2.24 -14.19 -6.83
C ASP A 24 3.51 -13.82 -6.04
N VAL A 25 4.69 -14.25 -6.51
CA VAL A 25 5.98 -13.95 -5.84
C VAL A 25 6.29 -12.44 -5.81
N LYS A 26 5.86 -11.67 -6.81
CA LYS A 26 6.01 -10.20 -6.81
C LYS A 26 5.04 -9.52 -5.86
N ALA A 27 3.82 -10.05 -5.69
CA ALA A 27 2.85 -9.54 -4.73
C ALA A 27 3.28 -9.83 -3.28
N GLN A 28 3.90 -10.98 -3.02
CA GLN A 28 4.31 -11.42 -1.69
C GLN A 28 5.58 -10.73 -1.13
N ARG A 29 6.40 -10.09 -1.98
CA ARG A 29 7.64 -9.38 -1.56
C ARG A 29 7.44 -7.99 -0.97
N ARG A 30 6.21 -7.49 -0.87
CA ARG A 30 5.96 -6.29 -0.04
C ARG A 30 5.89 -6.77 1.40
N LYS A 31 7.03 -6.75 2.11
CA LYS A 31 7.04 -6.81 3.58
C LYS A 31 5.89 -5.93 4.10
N PRO A 32 5.06 -6.40 5.04
CA PRO A 32 4.05 -5.55 5.62
C PRO A 32 4.78 -4.40 6.29
N LEU A 33 4.85 -3.26 5.61
CA LEU A 33 5.20 -2.00 6.24
C LEU A 33 4.07 -1.79 7.24
N CYS A 34 4.37 -1.88 8.53
CA CYS A 34 3.37 -1.67 9.55
C CYS A 34 2.91 -0.25 9.41
N LYS A 35 1.70 -0.14 8.89
CA LYS A 35 1.11 1.10 8.46
C LYS A 35 -0.09 1.34 9.35
N MET A 36 -0.18 2.55 9.85
CA MET A 36 -1.30 3.03 10.61
C MET A 36 -1.98 4.09 9.76
N THR A 37 -3.23 3.84 9.41
CA THR A 37 -4.03 4.77 8.63
C THR A 37 -5.00 5.47 9.58
N GLY A 38 -4.98 6.79 9.56
CA GLY A 38 -5.86 7.63 10.36
C GLY A 38 -7.28 7.73 9.78
N LEU A 39 -8.15 8.36 10.55
CA LEU A 39 -9.50 8.71 10.12
C LEU A 39 -9.48 9.79 9.02
N LEU A 40 -10.56 9.80 8.24
CA LEU A 40 -10.80 10.83 7.24
C LEU A 40 -11.00 12.19 7.94
N THR A 41 -10.16 13.17 7.63
CA THR A 41 -10.13 14.45 8.34
C THR A 41 -10.46 15.58 7.36
N PRO A 42 -11.35 16.53 7.72
CA PRO A 42 -11.67 17.66 6.85
C PRO A 42 -10.44 18.54 6.63
N GLY A 43 -10.24 19.00 5.40
CA GLY A 43 -9.12 19.82 4.99
C GLY A 43 -8.35 19.25 3.80
N LYS A 44 -7.17 19.82 3.54
CA LYS A 44 -6.25 19.38 2.49
C LYS A 44 -4.90 19.09 3.09
N CYS A 45 -4.19 18.15 2.48
CA CYS A 45 -2.77 17.97 2.72
C CYS A 45 -2.01 19.25 2.37
N PRO A 46 -1.01 19.64 3.18
CA PRO A 46 -0.04 20.67 2.84
C PRO A 46 0.64 20.39 1.50
N ILE A 47 1.06 21.45 0.81
CA ILE A 47 1.75 21.36 -0.50
C ILE A 47 3.16 20.79 -0.32
N THR A 48 3.80 21.12 0.80
CA THR A 48 5.14 20.68 1.16
C THR A 48 5.09 19.29 1.80
N ILE A 49 5.92 18.37 1.30
CA ILE A 49 6.00 16.99 1.80
C ILE A 49 6.34 16.95 3.29
N HIS A 50 7.24 17.84 3.73
CA HIS A 50 7.66 17.93 5.13
C HIS A 50 6.50 18.30 6.06
N ASP A 51 5.69 19.30 5.70
CA ASP A 51 4.58 19.75 6.55
C ASP A 51 3.43 18.74 6.53
N ALA A 52 3.20 18.10 5.38
CA ALA A 52 2.25 17.00 5.27
C ALA A 52 2.64 15.80 6.14
N SER A 53 3.92 15.46 6.17
CA SER A 53 4.42 14.38 7.03
C SER A 53 4.32 14.74 8.51
N ASN A 54 4.66 15.99 8.89
CA ASN A 54 4.54 16.47 10.27
C ASN A 54 3.10 16.53 10.76
N LEU A 55 2.17 16.99 9.91
CA LEU A 55 0.74 16.97 10.21
C LEU A 55 0.29 15.55 10.55
N CYS A 56 0.61 14.58 9.69
CA CYS A 56 0.23 13.19 9.89
C CYS A 56 0.94 12.53 11.09
N ASN A 57 2.21 12.84 11.32
CA ASN A 57 2.94 12.39 12.51
C ASN A 57 2.25 12.85 13.80
N ARG A 58 1.81 14.12 13.87
CA ARG A 58 1.10 14.66 15.03
C ARG A 58 -0.29 14.04 15.20
N GLN A 59 -0.99 13.82 14.10
CA GLN A 59 -2.34 13.28 14.13
C GLN A 59 -2.39 11.82 14.60
N LEU A 60 -1.40 11.02 14.19
CA LEU A 60 -1.26 9.62 14.58
C LEU A 60 -0.26 9.43 15.73
N ALA A 61 0.16 10.51 16.39
CA ALA A 61 1.16 10.47 17.45
C ALA A 61 0.68 9.54 18.57
N SER A 62 1.54 8.63 18.98
CA SER A 62 1.33 7.73 20.11
C SER A 62 2.64 7.65 20.89
N PRO A 63 2.58 7.66 22.23
CA PRO A 63 3.78 7.63 23.07
C PRO A 63 4.66 6.40 22.82
N ASP A 64 4.05 5.29 22.38
CA ASP A 64 4.74 4.01 22.22
C ASP A 64 5.24 3.76 20.78
N ARG A 65 5.04 4.72 19.86
CA ARG A 65 5.25 4.50 18.43
C ARG A 65 6.12 5.57 17.80
N THR A 66 7.17 5.14 17.12
CA THR A 66 8.00 6.00 16.27
C THR A 66 7.78 5.66 14.80
N PHE A 67 7.29 6.64 14.04
CA PHE A 67 7.08 6.48 12.61
C PHE A 67 8.35 6.82 11.83
N LYS A 68 8.69 5.99 10.85
CA LYS A 68 9.77 6.26 9.90
C LYS A 68 9.36 7.28 8.85
N ARG A 69 8.08 7.24 8.44
CA ARG A 69 7.53 8.08 7.38
C ARG A 69 6.03 8.20 7.57
N CYS A 70 5.49 9.39 7.35
CA CYS A 70 4.06 9.60 7.20
C CYS A 70 3.74 10.25 5.87
N ASP A 71 2.72 9.74 5.20
CA ASP A 71 2.19 10.27 3.95
C ASP A 71 0.79 10.84 4.21
N CYS A 72 0.50 11.98 3.60
CA CYS A 72 -0.81 12.59 3.58
C CYS A 72 -1.41 12.41 2.19
N GLN A 73 -2.64 11.90 2.12
CA GLN A 73 -3.38 11.74 0.86
C GLN A 73 -4.67 12.54 0.90
N ASN A 74 -4.85 13.44 -0.08
CA ASN A 74 -6.15 14.06 -0.30
C ASN A 74 -7.11 12.98 -0.83
N THR A 75 -8.25 12.86 -0.19
CA THR A 75 -9.31 11.93 -0.61
C THR A 75 -10.34 12.65 -1.47
N ILE A 76 -11.17 11.88 -2.18
CA ILE A 76 -12.28 12.43 -2.97
C ILE A 76 -13.15 13.31 -2.07
N LYS A 77 -13.58 14.47 -2.58
CA LYS A 77 -14.47 15.40 -1.86
C LYS A 77 -15.70 14.66 -1.36
N TRP A 78 -15.84 14.53 -0.05
CA TRP A 78 -17.02 13.96 0.56
C TRP A 78 -17.98 15.09 0.95
N ARG A 79 -19.22 15.04 0.44
CA ARG A 79 -20.23 16.10 0.60
C ARG A 79 -19.74 17.51 0.22
N GLY A 80 -18.95 17.61 -0.86
CA GLY A 80 -18.43 18.89 -1.36
C GLY A 80 -17.28 19.49 -0.54
N LYS A 81 -16.86 18.84 0.56
CA LYS A 81 -15.73 19.29 1.38
C LYS A 81 -14.49 18.46 1.08
N ASP A 82 -13.35 19.13 0.98
CA ASP A 82 -12.06 18.46 0.88
C ASP A 82 -11.77 17.72 2.19
N HIS A 83 -11.24 16.50 2.05
CA HIS A 83 -10.77 15.71 3.16
C HIS A 83 -9.41 15.14 2.81
N TYR A 84 -8.63 14.84 3.84
CA TYR A 84 -7.39 14.11 3.73
C TYR A 84 -7.36 12.92 4.68
N GLN A 85 -6.50 11.97 4.36
CA GLN A 85 -6.22 10.81 5.18
C GLN A 85 -4.71 10.66 5.35
N CYS A 86 -4.30 10.42 6.59
CA CYS A 86 -2.90 10.19 6.94
C CYS A 86 -2.60 8.69 6.98
N THR A 87 -1.44 8.30 6.47
CA THR A 87 -0.89 6.95 6.61
C THR A 87 0.55 7.05 7.10
N CYS A 88 0.82 6.50 8.27
CA CYS A 88 2.15 6.48 8.88
C CYS A 88 2.73 5.07 8.91
N TYR A 89 4.03 4.94 8.63
CA TYR A 89 4.75 3.68 8.55
C TYR A 89 5.71 3.58 9.73
N LEU A 90 5.56 2.55 10.55
CA LEU A 90 6.43 2.26 11.68
C LEU A 90 7.79 1.74 11.20
N ARG A 91 8.80 1.94 12.03
CA ARG A 91 10.11 1.28 11.86
C ARG A 91 9.97 -0.17 12.32
N LEU A 92 10.54 -1.12 11.56
CA LEU A 92 10.59 -2.52 11.97
C LEU A 92 11.51 -2.69 13.20
N PRO A 93 11.23 -3.63 14.10
CA PRO A 93 10.09 -4.55 14.12
C PRO A 93 8.79 -3.87 14.57
N CYS A 94 7.66 -4.39 14.11
CA CYS A 94 6.34 -3.88 14.48
C CYS A 94 5.88 -4.58 15.75
N ASN A 95 6.34 -4.07 16.88
CA ASN A 95 5.91 -4.56 18.18
C ASN A 95 4.63 -3.79 18.53
N GLU A 96 3.49 -4.33 18.13
CA GLU A 96 2.18 -3.96 18.68
C GLU A 96 1.80 -4.94 19.80
#